data_AF-A0A1H5Y412-F1
#
_entry.id   AF-A0A1H5Y412-F1
#
_cell.length_a   1.000
_cell.length_b   1.000
_cell.length_c   1.000
_cell.angle_alpha   90.00
_cell.angle_beta   90.00
_cell.angle_gamma   90.00
#
_symmetry.space_group_name_H-M   'P 1'
#
loop_
_entity.id
_entity.type
_entity.pdbx_description
1 polymer ?
#
loop_
_entity_poly.entity_id
_entity_poly.type
_entity_poly.pdbx_seq_one_letter_code
_entity_poly.pdbx_strand_id
1 'polypeptide(L)' 'MPAMSAIENRIATGIHGGEAVHYEVSAVYTKPSGIPDYVHLVASGNRGTDVDCYVHNVPRDEPPVCSSQTYGGN' A
#
# COMPACT_ATOMS: atom_id res chain seq x y z
N MET A 1 -8.05 -3.66 11.37
CA MET A 1 -8.30 -3.79 9.92
C MET A 1 -6.99 -4.22 9.29
N PRO A 2 -6.97 -5.19 8.36
CA PRO A 2 -5.74 -5.60 7.70
C PRO A 2 -5.00 -4.39 7.13
N ALA A 3 -3.68 -4.32 7.35
CA ALA A 3 -2.88 -3.14 7.02
C ALA A 3 -2.97 -2.76 5.54
N MET A 4 -2.97 -3.74 4.63
CA MET A 4 -3.15 -3.53 3.19
C MET A 4 -4.49 -2.88 2.89
N SER A 5 -5.61 -3.43 3.39
CA SER A 5 -6.93 -2.87 3.15
C SER A 5 -7.07 -1.46 3.70
N ALA A 6 -6.40 -1.13 4.81
CA ALA A 6 -6.40 0.22 5.36
C ALA A 6 -5.71 1.24 4.42
N ILE A 7 -4.60 0.85 3.79
CA ILE A 7 -3.88 1.67 2.80
C ILE A 7 -4.73 1.82 1.53
N GLU A 8 -5.24 0.71 0.99
CA GLU A 8 -6.03 0.69 -0.24
C GLU A 8 -7.32 1.51 -0.12
N ASN A 9 -8.02 1.44 1.01
CA ASN A 9 -9.23 2.22 1.23
C ASN A 9 -8.96 3.74 1.22
N ARG A 10 -7.79 4.18 1.71
CA ARG A 10 -7.41 5.59 1.66
C ARG A 10 -7.06 6.03 0.24
N ILE A 11 -6.33 5.22 -0.51
CA ILE A 11 -6.07 5.47 -1.95
C ILE A 11 -7.39 5.55 -2.72
N ALA A 12 -8.31 4.62 -2.46
CA ALA A 12 -9.63 4.59 -3.11
C ALA A 12 -10.45 5.86 -2.82
N THR A 13 -10.28 6.48 -1.65
CA THR A 13 -10.93 7.76 -1.32
C THR A 13 -10.45 8.89 -2.24
N GLY A 14 -9.15 8.97 -2.53
CA GLY A 14 -8.60 9.93 -3.49
C GLY A 14 -9.12 9.68 -4.92
N ILE A 15 -9.19 8.41 -5.34
CA ILE A 15 -9.75 8.01 -6.64
C ILE A 15 -11.22 8.43 -6.77
N HIS A 16 -12.04 8.22 -5.73
CA HIS A 16 -13.43 8.69 -5.72
C HIS A 16 -13.53 10.22 -5.82
N GLY A 17 -12.52 10.95 -5.34
CA GLY A 17 -12.38 12.41 -5.51
C GLY A 17 -11.94 12.84 -6.91
N GLY A 18 -11.70 11.91 -7.84
CA GLY A 18 -11.23 12.17 -9.20
C GLY A 18 -9.70 12.24 -9.35
N GLU A 19 -8.95 11.68 -8.40
CA GLU A 19 -7.52 11.45 -8.58
C GLU A 19 -7.28 10.27 -9.53
N ALA A 20 -6.30 10.43 -10.43
CA ALA A 20 -5.76 9.33 -11.21
C ALA A 20 -4.51 8.82 -10.50
N VAL A 21 -4.50 7.53 -10.15
CA VAL A 21 -3.43 6.89 -9.38
C VAL A 21 -2.79 5.78 -10.21
N HIS A 22 -1.46 5.81 -10.33
CA HIS A 22 -0.67 4.65 -10.71
C HIS A 22 -0.46 3.79 -9.47
N TYR A 23 -0.75 2.50 -9.55
CA TYR A 23 -0.71 1.58 -8.43
C TYR A 23 0.01 0.29 -8.83
N GLU A 24 1.01 -0.10 -8.04
CA GLU A 24 1.77 -1.33 -8.21
C GLU A 24 1.78 -2.12 -6.91
N VAL A 25 1.64 -3.44 -7.04
CA VAL A 25 1.70 -4.39 -5.92
C VAL A 25 2.68 -5.50 -6.27
N SER A 26 3.68 -5.67 -5.42
CA SER A 26 4.76 -6.65 -5.62
C SER A 26 4.91 -7.56 -4.40
N ALA A 27 4.93 -8.87 -4.63
CA ALA A 27 5.15 -9.86 -3.59
C ALA A 27 6.66 -10.02 -3.32
N VAL A 28 7.05 -9.95 -2.04
CA VAL A 28 8.46 -10.03 -1.62
C VAL A 28 8.70 -11.35 -0.88
N TYR A 29 9.64 -12.12 -1.41
CA TYR A 29 10.05 -13.42 -0.87
C TYR A 29 11.49 -13.32 -0.35
N THR A 30 11.67 -13.45 0.97
CA THR A 30 13.01 -13.47 1.58
C THR A 30 13.60 -14.88 1.65
N LYS A 31 12.76 -15.90 1.45
CA LYS A 31 13.11 -17.32 1.41
C LYS A 31 12.34 -18.05 0.30
N PRO A 32 12.85 -19.16 -0.25
CA PRO A 32 12.12 -19.99 -1.21
C PRO A 32 10.84 -20.54 -0.56
N SER A 33 9.70 -19.94 -0.90
CA SER A 33 8.40 -20.18 -0.29
C SER A 33 7.31 -19.92 -1.32
N GLY A 34 6.18 -20.63 -1.23
CA GLY A 34 4.98 -20.32 -2.01
C GLY A 34 4.18 -19.13 -1.46
N ILE A 35 4.58 -18.62 -0.28
CA ILE A 35 3.92 -17.54 0.45
C ILE A 35 4.92 -16.39 0.61
N PRO A 36 4.61 -15.15 0.20
CA PRO A 36 5.50 -14.02 0.38
C PRO A 36 5.61 -13.63 1.86
N ASP A 37 6.76 -13.11 2.26
CA ASP A 37 6.96 -12.56 3.59
C ASP A 37 6.37 -11.14 3.67
N TYR A 38 6.50 -10.33 2.61
CA TYR A 38 5.93 -8.99 2.54
C TYR A 38 5.18 -8.76 1.24
N VAL A 39 4.28 -7.79 1.27
CA VAL A 39 3.72 -7.16 0.08
C VAL A 39 4.18 -5.72 0.03
N HIS A 40 4.84 -5.37 -1.07
CA HIS A 40 5.25 -4.01 -1.37
C HIS A 40 4.13 -3.32 -2.15
N LEU A 41 3.73 -2.15 -1.67
CA LEU A 41 2.64 -1.34 -2.19
C LEU A 41 3.22 0.01 -2.60
N VAL A 42 3.10 0.33 -3.88
CA VAL A 42 3.50 1.64 -4.43
C VAL A 42 2.30 2.30 -5.08
N ALA A 43 2.02 3.54 -4.70
CA ALA A 43 0.98 4.35 -5.33
C ALA A 43 1.47 5.78 -5.55
N SER A 44 1.27 6.30 -6.76
CA SER A 44 1.54 7.70 -7.07
C SER A 44 0.37 8.30 -7.83
N GLY A 45 -0.17 9.42 -7.35
CA GLY A 45 -1.35 10.05 -7.92
C GLY A 45 -1.15 11.50 -8.32
N ASN A 46 -1.95 11.96 -9.28
CA ASN A 46 -1.87 13.32 -9.82
C ASN A 46 -2.41 14.41 -8.87
N ARG A 47 -2.87 14.04 -7.67
CA ARG A 47 -3.32 14.97 -6.63
C ARG A 47 -2.61 14.76 -5.28
N GLY A 48 -1.40 14.20 -5.33
CA GLY A 48 -0.53 14.11 -4.16
C GLY A 48 -0.56 12.79 -3.42
N THR A 49 -1.25 11.76 -3.93
CA THR A 49 -1.04 10.39 -3.45
C THR A 49 0.42 10.01 -3.72
N ASP A 50 1.13 9.59 -2.67
CA ASP A 50 2.49 9.07 -2.69
C ASP A 50 2.63 8.06 -1.55
N VAL A 51 2.56 6.78 -1.91
CA VAL A 51 2.60 5.65 -0.98
C VAL A 51 3.70 4.72 -1.43
N ASP A 52 4.58 4.38 -0.51
CA ASP A 52 5.58 3.33 -0.66
C ASP A 52 5.70 2.62 0.68
N CYS A 53 5.06 1.45 0.77
CA CYS A 53 4.89 0.70 2.02
C CYS A 53 5.14 -0.80 1.81
N TYR A 54 5.77 -1.42 2.80
CA TYR A 54 5.85 -2.87 2.96
C TYR A 54 4.86 -3.32 4.04
N VAL A 55 3.98 -4.25 3.69
CA VAL A 55 3.05 -4.91 4.60
C VAL A 55 3.56 -6.32 4.90
N HIS A 56 3.78 -6.63 6.17
CA HIS A 56 4.23 -7.95 6.60
C HIS A 56 3.07 -8.95 6.52
N ASN A 57 3.30 -10.11 5.89
CA ASN A 57 2.29 -11.15 5.69
C ASN A 57 2.21 -12.07 6.92
N VAL A 58 1.74 -11.50 8.04
CA VAL A 58 1.56 -12.21 9.31
C VAL A 58 0.12 -12.08 9.81
N PRO A 59 -0.37 -13.02 10.65
CA PRO A 59 -1.74 -12.97 11.17
C PRO A 59 -2.00 -11.85 12.18
N ARG A 60 -0.95 -11.19 12.68
CA ARG A 60 -1.05 -10.11 13.66
C ARG A 60 -1.10 -8.78 12.94
N ASP A 61 -1.85 -7.84 13.50
CA ASP A 61 -1.86 -6.45 13.05
C ASP A 61 -0.50 -5.80 13.39
N GLU A 62 0.44 -5.87 12.46
CA GLU A 62 1.69 -5.11 12.49
C GLU A 62 1.55 -3.86 11.62
N PRO A 63 2.07 -2.70 12.09
CA PRO A 63 2.05 -1.51 11.26
C PRO A 63 2.91 -1.73 10.01
N PRO A 64 2.49 -1.20 8.85
CA PRO A 64 3.31 -1.25 7.65
C PRO A 64 4.58 -0.43 7.84
N VAL A 65 5.65 -0.82 7.14
CA VAL A 65 6.88 -0.05 7.08
C VAL A 65 6.84 0.80 5.82
N CYS A 66 6.71 2.12 5.97
CA CYS A 66 6.53 3.03 4.85
C CYS A 66 7.70 4.03 4.74
N SER A 67 8.21 4.22 3.52
CA SER A 67 9.14 5.31 3.19
C SER A 67 8.37 6.60 2.88
N SER A 68 7.19 6.47 2.27
CA SER A 68 6.22 7.55 2.08
C SER A 68 4.80 7.04 2.32
N GLN A 69 3.96 7.89 2.90
CA GLN A 69 2.56 7.57 3.17
C GLN A 69 1.66 8.81 3.12
N THR A 70 1.66 9.47 1.98
CA THR A 70 0.79 10.61 1.69
C THR A 70 -0.40 10.15 0.84
N TYR A 71 -1.59 10.57 1.23
CA TYR A 71 -2.81 10.30 0.46
C TYR A 71 -3.27 11.61 -0.15
N GLY A 72 -3.52 11.61 -1.46
CA GLY A 72 -4.04 12.75 -2.19
C GLY A 72 -5.49 13.03 -1.83
N GLY A 73 -5.90 14.28 -2.09
CA GLY A 73 -7.25 14.76 -1.78
C GLY A 73 -7.32 15.52 -0.46
N ASN A 74 -7.50 16.84 -0.56
CA ASN A 74 -8.25 17.60 0.44
C ASN A 74 -9.75 17.37 0.23
#